data_AF-A0A024FSV1-F1
#
_entry.id   AF-A0A024FSV1-F1
#
_cell.length_a   1.000
_cell.length_b   1.000
_cell.length_c   1.000
_cell.angle_alpha   90.00
_cell.angle_beta   90.00
_cell.angle_gamma   90.00
#
_symmetry.space_group_name_H-M   'P 1'
#
loop_
_entity.id
_entity.type
_entity.pdbx_description
1 polymer ?
#
loop_
_entity_poly.entity_id
_entity_poly.type
_entity_poly.pdbx_seq_one_letter_code
_entity_poly.pdbx_strand_id
1 'polypeptide(L)'
;MKSRLLIAGNSQVENISFLRNLQNSIGKKTHRSSTNDLTLHLKTKYYIADVEIDVYTLPNDLSEDFHRQMTERMYEGIIFVINRNDRSTFTNVRDAMQAIAELYPLSISLLIVYSAIEFSGQSVCTAAELESFCLDHSMELIDMDDDDRRRNEDDTECKGLARVVEALESTMWKSMQKIEPNAMSTVSQSDGTDTDAVNGDMDAFDSLLSQVRQIRENGSKVTHEARRREAEEVAIRLWELIGHDED
;
A
#
# COMPACT_ATOMS: atom_id res chain seq x y z
N MET A 1 -0.63 -18.67 -5.19
CA MET A 1 -0.06 -18.68 -3.82
C MET A 1 -0.94 -17.77 -2.98
N LYS A 2 -1.16 -18.06 -1.69
CA LYS A 2 -2.03 -17.22 -0.85
C LYS A 2 -1.21 -16.09 -0.24
N SER A 3 -1.73 -14.87 -0.28
CA SER A 3 -1.11 -13.74 0.39
C SER A 3 -1.63 -13.56 1.80
N ARG A 4 -0.72 -13.21 2.71
CA ARG A 4 -0.98 -13.21 4.15
C ARG A 4 -0.41 -11.98 4.80
N LEU A 5 -1.22 -11.36 5.66
CA LEU A 5 -0.86 -10.19 6.44
C LEU A 5 -1.17 -10.46 7.91
N LEU A 6 -0.20 -10.21 8.77
CA LEU A 6 -0.39 -10.29 10.21
C LEU A 6 -0.73 -8.91 10.76
N ILE A 7 -1.78 -8.84 11.59
CA ILE A 7 -2.05 -7.68 12.44
C ILE A 7 -1.81 -8.09 13.88
N ALA A 8 -0.84 -7.48 14.53
CA ALA A 8 -0.43 -7.84 15.88
C ALA A 8 -0.30 -6.63 16.82
N GLY A 9 -0.57 -6.86 18.09
CA GLY A 9 -0.47 -5.83 19.12
C GLY A 9 -0.81 -6.42 20.48
N ASN A 10 -0.49 -5.72 21.57
CA ASN A 10 -0.83 -6.16 22.92
C ASN A 10 -2.37 -6.27 23.10
N SER A 11 -2.82 -7.06 24.08
CA SER A 11 -4.24 -7.11 24.51
C SER A 11 -4.90 -5.76 24.82
N GLN A 12 -4.13 -4.73 25.16
CA GLN A 12 -4.60 -3.38 25.46
C GLN A 12 -4.91 -2.56 24.21
N VAL A 13 -4.51 -3.02 23.02
CA VAL A 13 -4.84 -2.36 21.76
C VAL A 13 -5.97 -3.10 21.05
N GLU A 14 -6.91 -2.34 20.48
CA GLU A 14 -8.09 -2.90 19.83
C GLU A 14 -7.79 -3.39 18.40
N ASN A 15 -6.93 -4.40 18.24
CA ASN A 15 -6.51 -4.93 16.92
C ASN A 15 -7.69 -5.29 16.01
N ILE A 16 -8.76 -5.86 16.59
CA ILE A 16 -9.98 -6.23 15.84
C ILE A 16 -10.74 -4.97 15.40
N SER A 17 -10.81 -3.93 16.23
CA SER A 17 -11.42 -2.66 15.86
C SER A 17 -10.64 -1.98 14.74
N PHE A 18 -9.30 -2.01 14.79
CA PHE A 18 -8.44 -1.55 13.71
C PHE A 18 -8.73 -2.30 12.40
N LEU A 19 -8.75 -3.64 12.44
CA LEU A 19 -9.07 -4.45 11.26
C LEU A 19 -10.44 -4.08 10.67
N ARG A 20 -11.47 -3.92 11.51
CA ARG A 20 -12.81 -3.51 11.03
C ARG A 20 -12.77 -2.14 10.37
N ASN A 21 -12.04 -1.18 10.94
CA ASN A 21 -11.88 0.14 10.35
C ASN A 21 -11.18 0.07 9.00
N LEU A 22 -10.11 -0.73 8.90
CA LEU A 22 -9.38 -0.97 7.65
C LEU A 22 -10.28 -1.61 6.58
N GLN A 23 -11.00 -2.67 6.94
CA GLN A 23 -11.97 -3.33 6.06
C GLN A 23 -13.08 -2.39 5.62
N ASN A 24 -13.58 -1.52 6.50
CA ASN A 24 -14.57 -0.51 6.15
C ASN A 24 -14.00 0.56 5.20
N SER A 25 -12.73 0.93 5.36
CA SER A 25 -12.05 1.89 4.47
C SER A 25 -11.94 1.34 3.05
N ILE A 26 -11.56 0.07 2.92
CA ILE A 26 -11.42 -0.62 1.63
C ILE A 26 -12.79 -1.01 1.04
N GLY A 27 -13.70 -1.46 1.89
CA GLY A 27 -15.04 -1.99 1.56
C GLY A 27 -16.11 -0.94 1.27
N LYS A 28 -15.84 0.36 1.39
CA LYS A 28 -16.74 1.44 0.91
C LYS A 28 -17.07 1.34 -0.60
N LYS A 29 -16.49 0.38 -1.34
CA LYS A 29 -16.79 0.07 -2.74
C LYS A 29 -17.45 -1.30 -3.00
N THR A 30 -17.69 -2.14 -2.00
CA THR A 30 -18.18 -3.52 -2.23
C THR A 30 -19.16 -3.95 -1.12
N HIS A 31 -20.43 -4.08 -1.49
CA HIS A 31 -21.48 -4.57 -0.61
C HIS A 31 -21.31 -6.07 -0.35
N ARG A 32 -21.33 -6.45 0.94
CA ARG A 32 -21.40 -7.80 1.55
C ARG A 32 -20.05 -8.39 1.98
N SER A 33 -19.67 -8.18 3.24
CA SER A 33 -18.91 -9.17 3.99
C SER A 33 -19.64 -9.54 5.28
N SER A 34 -19.78 -10.85 5.48
CA SER A 34 -20.21 -11.47 6.74
C SER A 34 -19.18 -11.21 7.85
N THR A 35 -19.65 -11.15 9.09
CA THR A 35 -18.91 -10.75 10.30
C THR A 35 -17.64 -11.55 10.66
N ASN A 36 -17.29 -12.59 9.90
CA ASN A 36 -16.16 -13.48 10.15
C ASN A 36 -15.16 -13.56 8.99
N ASP A 37 -15.29 -12.73 7.96
CA ASP A 37 -14.35 -12.76 6.84
C ASP A 37 -13.05 -12.03 7.21
N LEU A 38 -12.00 -12.79 7.51
CA LEU A 38 -10.64 -12.29 7.78
C LEU A 38 -9.85 -12.16 6.46
N THR A 39 -10.51 -11.67 5.41
CA THR A 39 -9.88 -11.44 4.10
C THR A 39 -9.98 -9.97 3.76
N LEU A 40 -8.91 -9.44 3.16
CA LEU A 40 -8.86 -8.11 2.58
C LEU A 40 -8.93 -8.23 1.07
N HIS A 41 -10.01 -7.72 0.48
CA HIS A 41 -10.20 -7.68 -0.96
C HIS A 41 -9.69 -6.35 -1.52
N LEU A 42 -8.42 -6.32 -1.90
CA LEU A 42 -7.79 -5.15 -2.51
C LEU A 42 -8.21 -5.05 -3.97
N LYS A 43 -8.63 -3.86 -4.39
CA LYS A 43 -8.99 -3.58 -5.79
C LYS A 43 -8.51 -2.20 -6.19
N THR A 44 -7.51 -2.17 -7.04
CA THR A 44 -7.00 -0.94 -7.66
C THR A 44 -7.52 -0.79 -9.08
N LYS A 45 -6.99 0.18 -9.84
CA LYS A 45 -7.25 0.30 -11.28
C LYS A 45 -6.58 -0.82 -12.09
N TYR A 46 -5.54 -1.45 -11.55
CA TYR A 46 -4.65 -2.32 -12.31
C TYR A 46 -4.75 -3.78 -11.89
N TYR A 47 -5.16 -4.05 -10.65
CA TYR A 47 -5.19 -5.41 -10.12
C TYR A 47 -6.24 -5.58 -9.02
N ILE A 48 -6.60 -6.84 -8.78
CA ILE A 48 -7.28 -7.30 -7.56
C ILE A 48 -6.35 -8.24 -6.79
N ALA A 49 -6.43 -8.25 -5.46
CA ALA A 49 -5.70 -9.20 -4.62
C ALA A 49 -6.52 -9.55 -3.38
N ASP A 50 -6.59 -10.85 -3.08
CA ASP A 50 -7.17 -11.34 -1.84
C ASP A 50 -6.04 -11.64 -0.85
N VAL A 51 -6.06 -10.95 0.29
CA VAL A 51 -5.05 -11.09 1.35
C VAL A 51 -5.71 -11.66 2.60
N GLU A 52 -5.28 -12.85 3.03
CA GLU A 52 -5.72 -13.45 4.29
C GLU A 52 -5.10 -12.68 5.47
N ILE A 53 -5.94 -12.32 6.45
CA ILE A 53 -5.54 -11.60 7.65
C ILE A 53 -5.51 -12.55 8.83
N ASP A 54 -4.38 -12.61 9.52
CA ASP A 54 -4.31 -13.19 10.85
C ASP A 54 -4.22 -12.06 11.87
N VAL A 55 -5.10 -12.09 12.89
CA VAL A 55 -5.04 -11.16 14.02
C VAL A 55 -4.44 -11.90 15.21
N TYR A 56 -3.37 -11.34 15.77
CA TYR A 56 -2.64 -11.95 16.88
C TYR A 56 -2.52 -10.97 18.05
N THR A 57 -2.85 -11.45 19.25
CA THR A 57 -2.61 -10.70 20.48
C THR A 57 -1.24 -11.09 21.01
N LEU A 58 -0.31 -10.14 21.03
CA LEU A 58 1.04 -10.37 21.52
C LEU A 58 0.99 -10.68 23.03
N PRO A 59 1.54 -11.83 23.46
CA PRO A 59 1.71 -12.11 24.89
C PRO A 59 2.78 -11.20 25.48
N ASN A 60 2.80 -11.08 26.81
CA ASN A 60 3.85 -10.32 27.50
C ASN A 60 5.23 -10.97 27.33
N ASP A 61 5.26 -12.30 27.31
CA ASP A 61 6.47 -13.10 27.08
C ASP A 61 6.32 -13.86 25.76
N LEU A 62 7.26 -13.67 24.85
CA LEU A 62 7.28 -14.39 23.57
C LEU A 62 7.72 -15.83 23.80
N SER A 63 6.86 -16.77 23.43
CA SER A 63 7.15 -18.20 23.47
C SER A 63 7.70 -18.70 22.13
N GLU A 64 8.39 -19.84 22.13
CA GLU A 64 8.77 -20.59 20.91
C GLU A 64 7.59 -20.83 19.94
N ASP A 65 6.37 -20.93 20.47
CA ASP A 65 5.15 -21.07 19.66
C ASP A 65 4.90 -19.88 18.72
N PHE A 66 5.30 -18.68 19.12
CA PHE A 66 5.18 -17.47 18.31
C PHE A 66 6.09 -17.55 17.08
N HIS A 67 7.37 -17.87 17.28
CA HIS A 67 8.32 -18.05 16.18
C HIS A 67 7.84 -19.12 15.20
N ARG A 68 7.42 -20.27 15.71
CA ARG A 68 6.88 -21.36 14.88
C ARG A 68 5.70 -20.87 14.03
N GLN A 69 4.75 -20.16 14.64
CA GLN A 69 3.59 -19.63 13.92
C GLN A 69 3.99 -18.63 12.82
N MET A 70 4.99 -17.78 13.08
CA MET A 70 5.51 -16.82 12.10
C MET A 70 6.18 -17.52 10.91
N THR A 71 7.03 -18.51 11.19
CA THR A 71 7.74 -19.26 10.14
C THR A 71 6.79 -20.15 9.32
N GLU A 72 5.84 -20.83 9.95
CA GLU A 72 4.92 -21.75 9.27
C GLU A 72 3.94 -21.01 8.35
N ARG A 73 3.49 -19.80 8.72
CA ARG A 73 2.48 -19.06 7.97
C ARG A 73 3.06 -18.20 6.85
N MET A 74 4.35 -17.87 6.90
CA MET A 74 5.07 -17.09 5.87
C MET A 74 4.32 -15.82 5.45
N TYR A 75 4.19 -14.86 6.37
CA TYR A 75 3.52 -13.60 6.09
C TYR A 75 4.26 -12.79 5.02
N GLU A 76 3.52 -12.13 4.13
CA GLU A 76 4.10 -11.16 3.18
C GLU A 76 4.18 -9.75 3.79
N GLY A 77 3.36 -9.48 4.80
CA GLY A 77 3.43 -8.22 5.52
C GLY A 77 3.03 -8.34 6.98
N ILE A 78 3.40 -7.32 7.75
CA ILE A 78 3.03 -7.17 9.16
C ILE A 78 2.57 -5.75 9.46
N ILE A 79 1.57 -5.64 10.31
CA ILE A 79 1.10 -4.40 10.90
C ILE A 79 1.13 -4.56 12.41
N PHE A 80 1.97 -3.79 13.07
CA PHE A 80 1.95 -3.67 14.51
C PHE A 80 1.09 -2.48 14.94
N VAL A 81 0.28 -2.67 15.98
CA VAL A 81 -0.57 -1.61 16.55
C VAL A 81 -0.13 -1.35 17.99
N ILE A 82 0.11 -0.08 18.32
CA ILE A 82 0.49 0.36 19.67
C ILE A 82 -0.37 1.52 20.16
N ASN A 83 -0.44 1.67 21.48
CA ASN A 83 -0.94 2.87 22.13
C ASN A 83 0.25 3.65 22.67
N ARG A 84 0.48 4.85 22.15
CA ARG A 84 1.58 5.73 22.52
C ARG A 84 1.65 6.04 24.01
N ASN A 85 0.48 6.13 24.65
CA ASN A 85 0.35 6.43 26.07
C ASN A 85 0.67 5.22 26.98
N ASP A 86 0.83 4.03 26.40
CA ASP A 86 1.17 2.78 27.12
C ASP A 86 2.41 2.11 26.53
N ARG A 87 3.57 2.37 27.14
CA ARG A 87 4.87 1.79 26.75
C ARG A 87 4.93 0.26 26.78
N SER A 88 4.05 -0.42 27.53
CA SER A 88 4.03 -1.88 27.50
C SER A 88 3.67 -2.39 26.11
N THR A 89 2.75 -1.72 25.41
CA THR A 89 2.31 -2.07 24.06
C THR A 89 3.47 -1.99 23.05
N PHE A 90 4.30 -0.94 23.15
CA PHE A 90 5.50 -0.80 22.33
C PHE A 90 6.59 -1.80 22.70
N THR A 91 6.76 -2.11 23.99
CA THR A 91 7.75 -3.09 24.45
C THR A 91 7.48 -4.46 23.84
N ASN A 92 6.22 -4.93 23.81
CA ASN A 92 5.89 -6.21 23.19
C ASN A 92 6.10 -6.21 21.67
N VAL A 93 5.76 -5.12 20.99
CA VAL A 93 6.00 -4.98 19.55
C VAL A 93 7.49 -4.99 19.24
N ARG A 94 8.30 -4.27 20.02
CA ARG A 94 9.75 -4.24 19.87
C ARG A 94 10.34 -5.64 19.99
N ASP A 95 9.98 -6.35 21.06
CA ASP A 95 10.50 -7.69 21.32
C ASP A 95 10.03 -8.67 20.22
N ALA A 96 8.78 -8.53 19.75
CA ALA A 96 8.22 -9.35 18.68
C ALA A 96 8.90 -9.10 17.33
N MET A 97 9.19 -7.85 16.99
CA MET A 97 9.89 -7.50 15.76
C MET A 97 11.33 -8.02 15.78
N GLN A 98 12.03 -7.87 16.91
CA GLN A 98 13.39 -8.42 17.08
C GLN A 98 13.43 -9.93 16.89
N ALA A 99 12.40 -10.64 17.36
CA ALA A 99 12.25 -12.07 17.18
C ALA A 99 12.06 -12.51 15.71
N ILE A 100 11.43 -11.69 14.87
CA ILE A 100 11.03 -12.09 13.51
C ILE A 100 11.84 -11.42 12.39
N ALA A 101 12.63 -10.40 12.70
CA ALA A 101 13.36 -9.59 11.72
C ALA A 101 14.24 -10.41 10.76
N GLU A 102 14.70 -11.59 11.19
CA GLU A 102 15.60 -12.45 10.43
C GLU A 102 14.91 -13.65 9.76
N LEU A 103 13.58 -13.83 9.94
CA LEU A 103 12.90 -15.05 9.47
C LEU A 103 12.75 -15.09 7.94
N TYR A 104 12.29 -14.00 7.34
CA TYR A 104 12.08 -13.85 5.89
C TYR A 104 11.84 -12.37 5.55
N PRO A 105 12.08 -11.94 4.30
CA PRO A 105 11.80 -10.56 3.89
C PRO A 105 10.29 -10.31 3.86
N LEU A 106 9.86 -9.30 4.61
CA LEU A 106 8.51 -8.76 4.54
C LEU A 106 8.46 -7.77 3.37
N SER A 107 7.40 -7.84 2.56
CA SER A 107 7.12 -6.87 1.50
C SER A 107 6.59 -5.55 2.05
N ILE A 108 5.93 -5.58 3.21
CA ILE A 108 5.42 -4.41 3.91
C ILE A 108 5.47 -4.59 5.43
N SER A 109 5.94 -3.57 6.15
CA SER A 109 6.00 -3.56 7.60
C SER A 109 5.57 -2.20 8.14
N LEU A 110 4.46 -2.16 8.86
CA LEU A 110 3.85 -0.92 9.36
C LEU A 110 3.79 -0.90 10.89
N LEU A 111 4.06 0.25 11.50
CA LEU A 111 3.80 0.54 12.91
C LEU A 111 2.70 1.60 13.01
N ILE A 112 1.53 1.19 13.48
CA ILE A 112 0.36 2.04 13.68
C ILE A 112 0.35 2.53 15.12
N VAL A 113 0.26 3.85 15.30
CA VAL A 113 0.28 4.49 16.61
C VAL A 113 -1.04 5.20 16.86
N TYR A 114 -1.68 4.87 17.98
CA TYR A 114 -2.78 5.62 18.55
C TYR A 114 -2.29 6.46 19.73
N SER A 115 -2.82 7.68 19.86
CA SER A 115 -2.55 8.64 20.93
C SER A 115 -3.86 9.07 21.58
N ALA A 116 -4.00 8.86 22.89
CA ALA A 116 -5.13 9.39 23.65
C ALA A 116 -4.97 10.90 23.92
N ILE A 117 -6.09 11.62 23.88
CA ILE A 117 -6.16 13.09 24.09
C ILE A 117 -5.85 13.47 25.56
N GLU A 118 -6.01 12.54 26.50
CA GLU A 118 -5.83 12.81 27.93
C GLU A 118 -4.61 12.08 28.52
N PHE A 119 -3.71 12.86 29.10
CA PHE A 119 -2.44 12.40 29.64
C PHE A 119 -2.61 11.99 31.11
N SER A 120 -2.52 10.70 31.42
CA SER A 120 -2.43 10.22 32.81
C SER A 120 -1.18 9.37 33.03
N GLY A 121 -0.06 10.02 33.38
CA GLY A 121 0.98 9.48 34.27
C GLY A 121 1.77 8.21 33.90
N GLN A 122 1.54 7.55 32.77
CA GLN A 122 2.33 6.39 32.34
C GLN A 122 3.53 6.78 31.49
N SER A 123 4.55 5.90 31.46
CA SER A 123 5.73 6.06 30.60
C SER A 123 5.26 6.08 29.14
N VAL A 124 5.27 7.25 28.51
CA VAL A 124 4.83 7.46 27.11
C VAL A 124 5.98 7.18 26.16
N CYS A 125 5.68 6.61 25.00
CA CYS A 125 6.65 6.46 23.91
C CYS A 125 6.87 7.80 23.20
N THR A 126 8.14 8.23 23.11
CA THR A 126 8.49 9.49 22.43
C THR A 126 8.47 9.30 20.91
N ALA A 127 8.24 10.36 20.14
CA ALA A 127 8.26 10.28 18.67
C ALA A 127 9.62 9.77 18.16
N ALA A 128 10.72 10.35 18.68
CA ALA A 128 12.08 9.97 18.30
C ALA A 128 12.40 8.50 18.58
N GLU A 129 11.87 7.93 19.68
CA GLU A 129 12.04 6.50 19.98
C GLU A 129 11.35 5.61 18.95
N LEU A 130 10.10 5.95 18.58
CA LEU A 130 9.33 5.19 17.60
C LEU A 130 9.94 5.32 16.20
N GLU A 131 10.34 6.53 15.80
CA GLU A 131 11.01 6.80 14.53
C GLU A 131 12.33 6.02 14.41
N SER A 132 13.18 6.06 15.45
CA SER A 132 14.45 5.30 15.46
C SER A 132 14.19 3.80 15.32
N PHE A 133 13.23 3.26 16.07
CA PHE A 133 12.88 1.85 16.00
C PHE A 133 12.38 1.43 14.61
N CYS A 134 11.54 2.25 13.99
CA CYS A 134 11.04 2.02 12.64
C CYS A 134 12.16 2.05 11.60
N LEU A 135 13.08 3.02 11.70
CA LEU A 135 14.26 3.09 10.82
C LEU A 135 15.13 1.84 10.93
N ASP A 136 15.41 1.39 12.16
CA ASP A 136 16.26 0.21 12.41
C ASP A 136 15.66 -1.08 11.83
N HIS A 137 14.33 -1.18 11.76
CA HIS A 137 13.62 -2.38 11.30
C HIS A 137 12.95 -2.23 9.93
N SER A 138 13.27 -1.15 9.19
CA SER A 138 12.66 -0.83 7.89
C SER A 138 11.12 -0.84 7.92
N MET A 139 10.56 -0.30 8.99
CA MET A 139 9.12 -0.15 9.17
C MET A 139 8.67 1.27 8.82
N GLU A 140 7.45 1.39 8.31
CA GLU A 140 6.80 2.68 8.16
C GLU A 140 5.98 3.03 9.40
N LEU A 141 6.20 4.23 9.96
CA LEU A 141 5.46 4.75 11.10
C LEU A 141 4.22 5.52 10.62
N ILE A 142 3.03 5.16 11.12
CA ILE A 142 1.78 5.84 10.80
C ILE A 142 1.09 6.25 12.12
N ASP A 143 1.06 7.55 12.38
CA ASP A 143 0.28 8.12 13.47
C ASP A 143 -1.19 8.28 13.03
N MET A 144 -2.09 7.66 13.79
CA MET A 144 -3.53 7.67 13.48
C MET A 144 -4.21 8.96 13.92
N ASP A 145 -3.60 9.71 14.83
CA ASP A 145 -4.12 10.93 15.43
C ASP A 145 -3.38 12.19 14.96
N ASP A 146 -2.45 12.07 14.01
CA ASP A 146 -1.81 13.22 13.37
C ASP A 146 -2.85 13.97 12.51
N ASP A 147 -3.50 14.94 13.15
CA ASP A 147 -4.57 15.75 12.60
C ASP A 147 -4.03 16.66 11.49
N ASP A 148 -4.81 16.81 10.42
CA ASP A 148 -4.50 17.61 9.22
C ASP A 148 -4.27 19.12 9.49
N ARG A 149 -4.29 19.55 10.75
CA ARG A 149 -4.15 20.96 11.19
C ARG A 149 -2.77 21.55 10.92
N ARG A 150 -1.77 20.74 10.59
CA ARG A 150 -0.44 21.18 10.15
C ARG A 150 -0.25 21.13 8.62
N ARG A 151 -1.32 20.92 7.85
CA ARG A 151 -1.23 20.89 6.39
C ARG A 151 -0.79 22.24 5.83
N ASN A 152 0.21 22.18 4.97
CA ASN A 152 0.33 23.14 3.88
C ASN A 152 -0.69 22.75 2.81
N GLU A 153 -1.21 23.71 2.03
CA GLU A 153 -2.15 23.43 0.92
C GLU A 153 -1.57 22.48 -0.15
N ASP A 154 -0.26 22.23 -0.13
CA ASP A 154 0.47 21.36 -1.04
C ASP A 154 0.74 19.93 -0.48
N ASP A 155 0.36 19.67 0.78
CA ASP A 155 0.58 18.37 1.43
C ASP A 155 -0.49 17.36 0.96
N THR A 156 -0.17 16.65 -0.12
CA THR A 156 -1.04 15.68 -0.80
C THR A 156 -0.85 14.24 -0.31
N GLU A 157 0.04 14.01 0.64
CA GLU A 157 0.33 12.67 1.17
C GLU A 157 -0.84 12.12 1.99
N CYS A 158 -1.16 10.83 1.81
CA CYS A 158 -2.17 10.15 2.62
C CYS A 158 -1.67 10.05 4.08
N LYS A 159 -2.55 10.28 5.06
CA LYS A 159 -2.25 10.14 6.50
C LYS A 159 -3.18 9.14 7.18
N GLY A 160 -2.80 8.68 8.37
CA GLY A 160 -3.58 7.74 9.18
C GLY A 160 -4.05 6.53 8.38
N LEU A 161 -5.34 6.21 8.47
CA LEU A 161 -5.91 5.02 7.82
C LEU A 161 -5.81 5.06 6.28
N ALA A 162 -5.88 6.24 5.66
CA ALA A 162 -5.74 6.35 4.20
C ALA A 162 -4.34 5.94 3.74
N ARG A 163 -3.31 6.28 4.54
CA ARG A 163 -1.93 5.87 4.28
C ARG A 163 -1.75 4.37 4.39
N VAL A 164 -2.38 3.73 5.38
CA VAL A 164 -2.38 2.27 5.52
C VAL A 164 -2.95 1.61 4.26
N VAL A 165 -4.09 2.09 3.77
CA VAL A 165 -4.72 1.55 2.56
C VAL A 165 -3.81 1.73 1.35
N GLU A 166 -3.23 2.91 1.15
CA GLU A 166 -2.32 3.18 0.05
C GLU A 166 -1.08 2.27 0.06
N ALA A 167 -0.48 2.06 1.24
CA ALA A 167 0.66 1.17 1.40
C ALA A 167 0.30 -0.29 1.04
N LEU A 168 -0.87 -0.76 1.48
CA LEU A 168 -1.37 -2.09 1.13
C LEU A 168 -1.71 -2.21 -0.36
N GLU A 169 -2.31 -1.19 -0.97
CA GLU A 169 -2.64 -1.16 -2.40
C GLU A 169 -1.39 -1.00 -3.30
N SER A 170 -0.28 -0.52 -2.74
CA SER A 170 1.00 -0.37 -3.45
C SER A 170 1.93 -1.57 -3.25
N THR A 171 1.54 -2.52 -2.38
CA THR A 171 2.31 -3.74 -2.14
C THR A 171 2.11 -4.76 -3.26
N MET A 172 3.19 -5.39 -3.70
CA MET A 172 3.17 -6.45 -4.71
C MET A 172 2.83 -7.80 -4.07
N TRP A 173 1.54 -8.09 -3.92
CA TRP A 173 1.07 -9.36 -3.34
C TRP A 173 1.18 -10.54 -4.31
N LYS A 174 1.56 -11.72 -3.79
CA LYS A 174 1.58 -12.96 -4.60
C LYS A 174 0.20 -13.39 -5.09
N SER A 175 -0.88 -12.92 -4.48
CA SER A 175 -2.27 -13.18 -4.90
C SER A 175 -2.81 -12.18 -5.92
N MET A 176 -2.01 -11.20 -6.36
CA MET A 176 -2.44 -10.21 -7.36
C MET A 176 -2.87 -10.86 -8.68
N GLN A 177 -3.98 -10.38 -9.21
CA GLN A 177 -4.47 -10.70 -10.54
C GLN A 177 -4.71 -9.38 -11.28
N LYS A 178 -4.09 -9.23 -12.46
CA LYS A 178 -4.25 -8.04 -13.29
C LYS A 178 -5.73 -7.89 -13.68
N ILE A 179 -6.25 -6.67 -13.59
CA ILE A 179 -7.53 -6.31 -14.17
C ILE A 179 -7.29 -6.04 -15.65
N GLU A 180 -7.81 -6.92 -16.49
CA GLU A 180 -7.89 -6.67 -17.93
C GLU A 180 -8.82 -5.45 -18.12
N PRO A 181 -8.40 -4.39 -18.84
CA PRO A 181 -9.32 -3.33 -19.22
C PRO A 181 -10.45 -3.98 -20.02
N ASN A 182 -11.69 -3.77 -19.60
CA ASN A 182 -12.86 -4.36 -20.23
C ASN A 182 -12.85 -3.94 -21.70
N ALA A 183 -12.43 -4.83 -22.59
CA ALA A 183 -12.44 -4.61 -24.03
C ALA A 183 -13.89 -4.34 -24.40
N MET A 184 -14.19 -3.07 -24.66
CA MET A 184 -15.44 -2.66 -25.26
C MET A 184 -15.60 -3.52 -26.50
N SER A 185 -16.65 -4.34 -26.51
CA SER A 185 -16.93 -5.28 -27.58
C SER A 185 -17.13 -4.53 -28.89
N THR A 186 -16.06 -4.36 -29.67
CA THR A 186 -16.15 -3.99 -31.08
C THR A 186 -16.01 -5.27 -31.88
N VAL A 187 -17.15 -5.71 -32.37
CA VAL A 187 -17.32 -6.85 -33.25
C VAL A 187 -16.64 -6.59 -34.60
N SER A 188 -15.66 -7.45 -34.89
CA SER A 188 -15.33 -8.09 -36.18
C SER A 188 -14.74 -7.32 -37.37
N GLN A 189 -13.71 -7.99 -37.92
CA GLN A 189 -13.24 -8.10 -39.31
C GLN A 189 -12.30 -7.02 -39.87
N SER A 190 -11.05 -7.42 -40.10
CA SER A 190 -10.54 -7.63 -41.46
C SER A 190 -9.23 -8.43 -41.48
N ASP A 191 -9.21 -9.36 -42.43
CA ASP A 191 -8.12 -10.20 -42.91
C ASP A 191 -7.12 -9.38 -43.77
N GLY A 192 -5.86 -9.84 -43.88
CA GLY A 192 -4.94 -9.47 -44.97
C GLY A 192 -3.68 -8.65 -44.63
N THR A 193 -2.53 -9.36 -44.68
CA THR A 193 -1.18 -8.96 -45.16
C THR A 193 -0.89 -7.51 -45.58
N ASP A 194 0.18 -6.88 -45.06
CA ASP A 194 1.43 -6.56 -45.82
C ASP A 194 2.36 -5.58 -45.07
N THR A 195 3.65 -5.75 -45.34
CA THR A 195 4.84 -5.17 -44.70
C THR A 195 5.10 -3.67 -44.96
N ASP A 196 4.15 -2.79 -44.62
CA ASP A 196 4.30 -1.32 -44.73
C ASP A 196 4.08 -0.56 -43.39
N ALA A 197 3.83 -1.25 -42.28
CA ALA A 197 3.45 -0.63 -41.00
C ALA A 197 4.61 0.01 -40.20
N VAL A 198 5.87 -0.31 -40.48
CA VAL A 198 7.02 0.11 -39.66
C VAL A 198 7.37 1.60 -39.83
N ASN A 199 7.05 2.22 -40.98
CA ASN A 199 7.32 3.65 -41.20
C ASN A 199 6.28 4.57 -40.52
N GLY A 200 5.03 4.13 -40.40
CA GLY A 200 3.97 4.94 -39.77
C GLY A 200 4.19 5.14 -38.27
N ASP A 201 4.75 4.11 -37.61
CA ASP A 201 5.01 4.13 -36.17
C ASP A 201 6.25 4.95 -35.79
N MET A 202 7.27 4.96 -36.65
CA MET A 202 8.48 5.77 -36.46
C MET A 202 8.17 7.27 -36.54
N ASP A 203 7.33 7.68 -37.49
CA ASP A 203 6.89 9.07 -37.64
C ASP A 203 5.98 9.50 -36.46
N ALA A 204 5.16 8.59 -35.94
CA ALA A 204 4.35 8.83 -34.75
C ALA A 204 5.23 9.01 -33.49
N PHE A 205 6.29 8.22 -33.37
CA PHE A 205 7.25 8.32 -32.27
C PHE A 205 8.08 9.61 -32.32
N ASP A 206 8.54 10.03 -33.51
CA ASP A 206 9.26 11.30 -33.69
C ASP A 206 8.37 12.52 -33.43
N SER A 207 7.08 12.42 -33.76
CA SER A 207 6.08 13.45 -33.41
C SER A 207 5.90 13.56 -31.89
N LEU A 208 5.83 12.43 -31.18
CA LEU A 208 5.75 12.40 -29.71
C LEU A 208 7.01 12.96 -29.05
N LEU A 209 8.20 12.62 -29.53
CA LEU A 209 9.46 13.16 -29.02
C LEU A 209 9.58 14.68 -29.22
N SER A 210 9.10 15.16 -30.37
CA SER A 210 9.02 16.59 -30.66
C SER A 210 8.03 17.30 -29.72
N GLN A 211 6.90 16.67 -29.43
CA GLN A 211 5.90 17.18 -28.49
C GLN A 211 6.43 17.25 -27.06
N VAL A 212 7.14 16.22 -26.58
CA VAL A 212 7.79 16.20 -25.26
C VAL A 212 8.86 17.29 -25.13
N ARG A 213 9.64 17.55 -26.18
CA ARG A 213 10.60 18.66 -26.20
C ARG A 213 9.91 20.02 -26.11
N GLN A 214 8.80 20.20 -26.82
CA GLN A 214 8.03 21.45 -26.83
C GLN A 214 7.35 21.71 -25.48
N ILE A 215 6.87 20.66 -24.81
CA ILE A 215 6.34 20.73 -23.44
C ILE A 215 7.43 21.13 -22.45
N ARG A 216 8.64 20.58 -22.59
CA ARG A 216 9.80 20.95 -21.76
C ARG A 216 10.21 22.41 -21.95
N GLU A 217 10.15 22.94 -23.16
CA GLU A 217 10.45 24.36 -23.44
C GLU A 217 9.35 25.32 -22.92
N ASN A 218 8.10 24.87 -22.87
CA ASN A 218 6.96 25.66 -22.37
C ASN A 218 6.68 25.47 -20.86
N GLY A 219 7.32 24.50 -20.21
CA GLY A 219 7.08 24.10 -18.82
C GLY A 219 7.32 25.18 -17.76
N SER A 220 8.00 26.28 -18.12
CA SER A 220 8.18 27.46 -17.25
C SER A 220 6.89 28.25 -16.98
N LYS A 221 5.77 27.94 -17.66
CA LYS A 221 4.49 28.66 -17.54
C LYS A 221 3.31 27.81 -17.07
N VAL A 222 3.51 26.54 -16.72
CA VAL A 222 2.42 25.59 -16.50
C VAL A 222 2.37 25.12 -15.04
N THR A 223 1.20 25.23 -14.42
CA THR A 223 0.94 24.79 -13.03
C THR A 223 1.20 23.29 -12.88
N HIS A 224 1.55 22.86 -11.67
CA HIS A 224 1.97 21.48 -11.38
C HIS A 224 0.90 20.44 -11.78
N GLU A 225 -0.38 20.77 -11.61
CA GLU A 225 -1.52 19.93 -11.95
C GLU A 225 -1.65 19.70 -13.47
N ALA A 226 -1.43 20.74 -14.28
CA ALA A 226 -1.48 20.62 -15.74
C ALA A 226 -0.30 19.80 -16.27
N ARG A 227 0.90 19.96 -15.68
CA ARG A 227 2.06 19.11 -16.00
C ARG A 227 1.83 17.63 -15.68
N ARG A 228 1.16 17.33 -14.57
CA ARG A 228 0.83 15.95 -14.18
C ARG A 228 -0.17 15.30 -15.14
N ARG A 229 -1.23 16.03 -15.51
CA ARG A 229 -2.24 15.55 -16.48
C ARG A 229 -1.61 15.25 -17.85
N GLU A 230 -0.73 16.13 -18.31
CA GLU A 230 -0.06 15.99 -19.59
C GLU A 230 0.96 14.83 -19.58
N ALA A 231 1.68 14.64 -18.47
CA ALA A 231 2.56 13.48 -18.31
C ALA A 231 1.80 12.15 -18.28
N GLU A 232 0.61 12.12 -17.66
CA GLU A 232 -0.28 10.95 -17.65
C GLU A 232 -0.77 10.62 -19.08
N GLU A 233 -1.16 11.63 -19.87
CA GLU A 233 -1.59 11.46 -21.25
C GLU A 233 -0.46 10.95 -22.16
N VAL A 234 0.75 11.49 -22.00
CA VAL A 234 1.94 11.05 -22.76
C VAL A 234 2.32 9.60 -22.41
N ALA A 235 2.24 9.23 -21.12
CA ALA A 235 2.57 7.87 -20.68
C ALA A 235 1.57 6.83 -21.23
N ILE A 236 0.28 7.16 -21.29
CA ILE A 236 -0.74 6.30 -21.88
C ILE A 236 -0.48 6.10 -23.38
N ARG A 237 -0.25 7.18 -24.13
CA ARG A 237 0.05 7.08 -25.57
C ARG A 237 1.33 6.31 -25.88
N LEU A 238 2.36 6.48 -25.05
CA LEU A 238 3.61 5.74 -25.20
C LEU A 238 3.40 4.24 -24.94
N TRP A 239 2.59 3.88 -23.96
CA TRP A 239 2.27 2.49 -23.64
C TRP A 239 1.44 1.82 -24.74
N GLU A 240 0.51 2.56 -25.36
CA GLU A 240 -0.25 2.10 -26.52
C GLU A 240 0.64 1.88 -27.75
N LEU A 241 1.63 2.75 -27.97
CA LEU A 241 2.56 2.65 -29.10
C LEU A 241 3.57 1.50 -28.93
N ILE A 242 4.02 1.22 -27.71
CA ILE A 242 4.97 0.14 -27.42
C ILE A 242 4.26 -1.23 -27.29
N GLY A 243 2.94 -1.24 -27.14
CA GLY A 243 2.13 -2.42 -26.82
C GLY A 243 1.82 -3.38 -27.97
N HIS A 244 2.55 -3.35 -29.08
CA HIS A 244 2.37 -4.33 -30.16
C HIS A 244 3.71 -4.92 -30.60
N ASP A 245 4.10 -6.00 -29.92
CA ASP A 245 4.90 -7.13 -30.43
C ASP A 245 4.89 -8.23 -29.35
N GLU A 246 3.79 -9.00 -29.29
CA GLU A 246 3.80 -10.35 -28.72
C GLU A 246 3.59 -11.34 -29.87
N ASP A 247 4.70 -11.78 -30.47
CA ASP A 247 4.82 -13.05 -31.21
C ASP A 247 5.42 -14.13 -30.28
#